data_AF-U9TX73-F1
#
_entry.id   AF-U9TX73-F1
#
_cell.length_a   1.000
_cell.length_b   1.000
_cell.length_c   1.000
_cell.angle_alpha   90.00
_cell.angle_beta   90.00
_cell.angle_gamma   90.00
#
_symmetry.space_group_name_H-M   'P 1'
#
loop_
_entity.id
_entity.type
_entity.pdbx_description
1 polymer ?
#
loop_
_entity_poly.entity_id
_entity_poly.type
_entity_poly.pdbx_seq_one_letter_code
_entity_poly.pdbx_strand_id
1 'polypeptide(L)'
;MACSKVFSGDLPELLNGIIQFFKNDYKTLRSCILVNRLLCRLTIPLLWENPFSVIDNFDLGRKKYQFIEIYLHELNDDDKIKLKEYGINCDLFPSNTLFNYPSFIKYFSTEVSSISIDEWIENNKTLPIIENLTLQIESSRELIGFIFLKLIKIFIKNEELKILIILLK
;
A
#
# COMPACT_ATOMS: atom_id res chain seq x y z
N MET A 1 -15.34 -20.24 28.25
CA MET A 1 -14.63 -18.95 28.25
C MET A 1 -13.46 -19.04 29.23
N ALA A 2 -12.23 -19.26 28.75
CA ALA A 2 -11.06 -19.43 29.64
C ALA A 2 -9.69 -19.15 28.95
N CYS A 3 -9.58 -18.13 28.09
CA CYS A 3 -8.30 -17.79 27.42
C CYS A 3 -7.82 -16.35 27.66
N SER A 4 -8.29 -15.66 28.71
CA SER A 4 -7.86 -14.27 28.98
C SER A 4 -6.62 -14.13 29.87
N LYS A 5 -6.10 -15.23 30.45
CA LYS A 5 -4.96 -15.19 31.40
C LYS A 5 -3.59 -15.56 30.82
N VAL A 6 -3.51 -16.05 29.58
CA VAL A 6 -2.23 -16.49 28.98
C VAL A 6 -1.43 -15.31 28.38
N PHE A 7 -2.03 -14.12 28.25
CA PHE A 7 -1.45 -13.00 27.51
C PHE A 7 -0.97 -11.82 28.39
N SER A 8 -0.84 -11.98 29.71
CA SER A 8 -0.33 -10.92 30.60
C SER A 8 1.10 -11.24 31.04
N GLY A 9 2.08 -10.50 30.53
CA GLY A 9 3.53 -10.63 30.82
C GLY A 9 4.38 -10.21 29.62
N ASP A 10 5.65 -10.64 29.57
CA ASP A 10 6.64 -10.35 28.50
C ASP A 10 6.31 -11.01 27.14
N LEU A 11 5.20 -11.76 27.07
CA LEU A 11 4.80 -12.52 25.89
C LEU A 11 4.64 -11.65 24.62
N PRO A 12 4.06 -10.44 24.65
CA PRO A 12 4.01 -9.58 23.47
C PRO A 12 5.40 -9.15 22.98
N GLU A 13 6.36 -8.92 23.89
CA GLU A 13 7.73 -8.54 23.54
C GLU A 13 8.49 -9.71 22.90
N LEU A 14 8.36 -10.91 23.49
CA LEU A 14 8.92 -12.14 22.93
C LEU A 14 8.32 -12.46 21.56
N LEU A 15 7.00 -12.36 21.41
CA LEU A 15 6.33 -12.57 20.12
C LEU A 15 6.78 -11.53 19.09
N ASN A 16 6.92 -10.26 19.48
CA ASN A 16 7.46 -9.24 18.60
C ASN A 16 8.87 -9.62 18.16
N GLY A 17 9.76 -10.02 19.08
CA GLY A 17 11.09 -10.52 18.77
C GLY A 17 11.08 -11.68 17.76
N ILE A 18 10.18 -12.65 17.93
CA ILE A 18 10.00 -13.77 17.00
C ILE A 18 9.55 -13.27 15.61
N ILE A 19 8.55 -12.40 15.53
CA ILE A 19 8.01 -11.92 14.26
C ILE A 19 9.06 -11.10 13.49
N GLN A 20 9.94 -10.37 14.19
CA GLN A 20 11.03 -9.62 13.54
C GLN A 20 11.99 -10.52 12.75
N PHE A 21 12.20 -11.78 13.16
CA PHE A 21 12.98 -12.74 12.35
C PHE A 21 12.34 -13.04 11.00
N PHE A 22 11.02 -12.88 10.88
CA PHE A 22 10.26 -13.09 9.64
C PHE A 22 10.09 -11.81 8.83
N LYS A 23 10.75 -10.70 9.17
CA LYS A 23 10.55 -9.39 8.52
C LYS A 23 10.61 -9.43 6.98
N ASN A 24 11.46 -10.28 6.41
CA ASN A 24 11.61 -10.43 4.95
C ASN A 24 10.86 -11.64 4.38
N ASP A 25 10.23 -12.46 5.21
CA ASP A 25 9.43 -13.62 4.80
C ASP A 25 7.94 -13.26 4.77
N TYR A 26 7.53 -12.60 3.68
CA TYR A 26 6.16 -12.16 3.47
C TYR A 26 5.13 -13.30 3.51
N LYS A 27 5.51 -14.53 3.13
CA LYS A 27 4.61 -15.69 3.15
C LYS A 27 4.32 -16.10 4.60
N THR A 28 5.35 -16.12 5.44
CA THR A 28 5.21 -16.40 6.87
C THR A 28 4.45 -15.28 7.58
N LEU A 29 4.80 -14.02 7.34
CA LEU A 29 4.10 -12.87 7.93
C LEU A 29 2.59 -12.87 7.56
N ARG A 30 2.23 -13.21 6.32
CA ARG A 30 0.81 -13.37 5.94
C ARG A 30 0.11 -14.45 6.73
N SER A 31 0.78 -15.58 6.96
CA SER A 31 0.24 -16.66 7.78
C SER A 31 0.04 -16.20 9.22
N CYS A 32 0.99 -15.43 9.79
CA CYS A 32 0.90 -14.88 11.15
C CYS A 32 -0.32 -13.97 11.37
N ILE A 33 -0.69 -13.14 10.38
CA ILE A 33 -1.88 -12.28 10.48
C ILE A 33 -3.15 -13.08 10.77
N LEU A 34 -3.26 -14.28 10.20
CA LEU A 34 -4.47 -15.10 10.25
C LEU A 34 -4.59 -15.92 11.54
N VAL A 35 -3.53 -16.01 12.36
CA VAL A 35 -3.52 -16.86 13.56
C VAL A 35 -4.37 -16.27 14.68
N ASN A 36 -4.12 -15.02 15.08
CA ASN A 36 -4.88 -14.34 16.13
C ASN A 36 -4.68 -12.82 16.09
N ARG A 37 -5.50 -12.09 16.86
CA ARG A 37 -5.50 -10.61 16.89
C ARG A 37 -4.17 -10.00 17.36
N LEU A 38 -3.41 -10.67 18.22
CA LEU A 38 -2.12 -10.18 18.71
C LEU A 38 -1.06 -10.26 17.63
N LEU A 39 -0.91 -11.43 17.00
CA LEU A 39 0.01 -11.62 15.87
C LEU A 39 -0.36 -10.70 14.70
N CYS A 40 -1.65 -10.57 14.37
CA CYS A 40 -2.14 -9.60 13.39
C CYS A 40 -1.63 -8.18 13.67
N ARG A 41 -1.78 -7.68 14.90
CA ARG A 41 -1.33 -6.33 15.27
C ARG A 41 0.18 -6.13 15.21
N LEU A 42 0.96 -7.14 15.54
CA LEU A 42 2.43 -7.06 15.49
C LEU A 42 2.96 -7.21 14.06
N THR A 43 2.31 -8.01 13.23
CA THR A 43 2.76 -8.33 11.88
C THR A 43 2.35 -7.29 10.83
N ILE A 44 1.20 -6.63 10.99
CA ILE A 44 0.72 -5.62 10.02
C ILE A 44 1.72 -4.47 9.83
N PRO A 45 2.30 -3.85 10.89
CA PRO A 45 3.31 -2.82 10.71
C PRO A 45 4.51 -3.31 9.88
N LEU A 46 4.98 -4.54 10.11
CA LEU A 46 6.12 -5.12 9.39
C LEU A 46 5.84 -5.33 7.90
N LEU A 47 4.65 -5.85 7.57
CA LEU A 47 4.24 -6.05 6.19
C LEU A 47 4.06 -4.74 5.41
N TRP A 48 3.72 -3.67 6.13
CA TRP A 48 3.45 -2.35 5.55
C TRP A 48 4.62 -1.38 5.63
N GLU A 49 5.80 -1.81 6.14
CA GLU A 49 7.00 -0.96 6.15
C GLU A 49 7.46 -0.58 4.73
N ASN A 50 7.29 -1.47 3.75
CA ASN A 50 7.62 -1.25 2.35
C ASN A 50 6.64 -1.97 1.41
N PRO A 51 5.43 -1.43 1.20
CA PRO A 51 4.36 -2.10 0.44
C PRO A 51 4.73 -2.29 -1.04
N PHE A 52 5.62 -1.45 -1.58
CA PHE A 52 6.07 -1.50 -2.97
C PHE A 52 7.08 -2.62 -3.23
N SER A 53 7.83 -3.07 -2.21
CA SER A 53 8.81 -4.16 -2.36
C SER A 53 8.20 -5.56 -2.39
N VAL A 54 6.90 -5.71 -2.08
CA VAL A 54 6.21 -7.01 -2.01
C VAL A 54 5.91 -7.59 -3.42
N ILE A 55 6.15 -6.78 -4.44
CA ILE A 55 5.76 -6.95 -5.85
C ILE A 55 6.40 -8.16 -6.53
N ASP A 56 7.54 -8.66 -6.03
CA ASP A 56 8.20 -9.85 -6.59
C ASP A 56 7.47 -11.17 -6.28
N ASN A 57 6.41 -11.16 -5.47
CA ASN A 57 5.60 -12.34 -5.20
C ASN A 57 4.52 -12.52 -6.29
N PHE A 58 4.86 -13.29 -7.33
CA PHE A 58 4.03 -13.62 -8.50
C PHE A 58 2.63 -14.21 -8.16
N ASP A 59 2.43 -14.76 -6.96
CA ASP A 59 1.17 -15.42 -6.53
C ASP A 59 0.02 -14.46 -6.17
N LEU A 60 0.20 -13.14 -6.29
CA LEU A 60 -0.74 -12.16 -5.74
C LEU A 60 -1.84 -11.65 -6.67
N GLY A 61 -1.70 -11.82 -8.00
CA GLY A 61 -2.67 -11.34 -8.99
C GLY A 61 -3.10 -9.88 -8.74
N ARG A 62 -4.40 -9.55 -8.91
CA ARG A 62 -4.94 -8.20 -8.68
C ARG A 62 -4.71 -7.65 -7.27
N LYS A 63 -4.51 -8.52 -6.26
CA LYS A 63 -4.29 -8.07 -4.87
C LYS A 63 -2.89 -7.49 -4.64
N LYS A 64 -1.99 -7.58 -5.63
CA LYS A 64 -0.63 -7.05 -5.58
C LYS A 64 -0.58 -5.55 -5.28
N TYR A 65 -1.55 -4.79 -5.76
CA TYR A 65 -1.58 -3.33 -5.68
C TYR A 65 -2.69 -2.78 -4.77
N GLN A 66 -3.29 -3.63 -3.93
CA GLN A 66 -4.39 -3.21 -3.03
C GLN A 66 -3.95 -2.09 -2.07
N PHE A 67 -2.64 -1.95 -1.83
CA PHE A 67 -2.11 -0.83 -1.08
C PHE A 67 -2.39 0.53 -1.74
N ILE A 68 -2.38 0.61 -3.08
CA ILE A 68 -2.68 1.84 -3.82
C ILE A 68 -4.13 2.24 -3.56
N GLU A 69 -5.06 1.30 -3.64
CA GLU A 69 -6.49 1.55 -3.33
C GLU A 69 -6.69 2.04 -1.90
N ILE A 70 -5.95 1.46 -0.94
CA ILE A 70 -5.98 1.88 0.47
C ILE A 70 -5.48 3.33 0.63
N TYR A 71 -4.46 3.75 -0.12
CA TYR A 71 -4.03 5.15 -0.10
C TYR A 71 -5.00 6.09 -0.79
N LEU A 72 -5.53 5.68 -1.94
CA LEU A 72 -6.44 6.50 -2.73
C LEU A 72 -7.81 6.65 -2.06
N HIS A 73 -8.16 5.77 -1.12
CA HIS A 73 -9.34 5.92 -0.28
C HIS A 73 -9.36 7.25 0.49
N GLU A 74 -8.21 7.70 1.01
CA GLU A 74 -8.07 8.93 1.81
C GLU A 74 -8.13 10.22 0.97
N LEU A 75 -8.24 10.11 -0.35
CA LEU A 75 -8.38 11.27 -1.23
C LEU A 75 -9.69 12.02 -0.97
N ASN A 76 -9.65 13.34 -1.18
CA ASN A 76 -10.84 14.17 -1.16
C ASN A 76 -11.72 13.91 -2.40
N ASP A 77 -12.94 14.43 -2.37
CA ASP A 77 -13.91 14.19 -3.44
C ASP A 77 -13.45 14.76 -4.79
N ASP A 78 -12.78 15.91 -4.80
CA ASP A 78 -12.23 16.53 -6.03
C ASP A 78 -11.18 15.62 -6.71
N ASP A 79 -10.28 15.04 -5.92
CA ASP A 79 -9.26 14.12 -6.41
C ASP A 79 -9.89 12.82 -6.94
N LYS A 80 -10.95 12.32 -6.29
CA LYS A 80 -11.70 11.15 -6.74
C LYS A 80 -12.48 11.43 -8.03
N ILE A 81 -13.04 12.63 -8.18
CA ILE A 81 -13.68 13.07 -9.44
C ILE A 81 -12.64 13.03 -10.56
N LYS A 82 -11.44 13.59 -10.33
CA LYS A 82 -10.36 13.56 -11.31
C LYS A 82 -9.97 12.13 -11.69
N LEU A 83 -9.84 11.20 -10.73
CA LEU A 83 -9.57 9.79 -11.04
C LEU A 83 -10.67 9.16 -11.91
N LYS A 84 -11.94 9.47 -11.62
CA LYS A 84 -13.09 8.99 -12.42
C LYS A 84 -13.04 9.50 -13.87
N GLU A 85 -12.57 10.73 -14.12
CA GLU A 85 -12.37 11.27 -15.48
C GLU A 85 -11.36 10.46 -16.29
N TYR A 86 -10.35 9.88 -15.64
CA TYR A 86 -9.40 8.97 -16.29
C TYR A 86 -9.92 7.52 -16.40
N GLY A 87 -11.17 7.24 -16.04
CA GLY A 87 -11.77 5.90 -16.13
C GLY A 87 -11.38 4.97 -14.98
N ILE A 88 -10.99 5.52 -13.82
CA ILE A 88 -10.72 4.75 -12.61
C ILE A 88 -12.00 4.63 -11.79
N ASN A 89 -12.44 3.40 -11.53
CA ASN A 89 -13.59 3.15 -10.67
C ASN A 89 -13.22 3.24 -9.18
N CYS A 90 -13.38 4.44 -8.61
CA CYS A 90 -13.12 4.69 -7.19
C CYS A 90 -14.11 4.00 -6.24
N ASP A 91 -15.23 3.47 -6.74
CA ASP A 91 -16.21 2.76 -5.90
C ASP A 91 -15.70 1.38 -5.45
N LEU A 92 -14.60 0.91 -6.05
CA LEU A 92 -13.86 -0.28 -5.63
C LEU A 92 -12.94 -0.03 -4.43
N PHE A 93 -12.70 1.23 -4.05
CA PHE A 93 -11.83 1.55 -2.92
C PHE A 93 -12.49 1.09 -1.61
N PRO A 94 -11.68 0.61 -0.64
CA PRO A 94 -12.22 0.18 0.65
C PRO A 94 -12.95 1.34 1.33
N SER A 95 -14.15 1.13 1.88
CA SER A 95 -14.89 2.20 2.56
C SER A 95 -14.31 2.56 3.94
N ASN A 96 -13.60 1.61 4.55
CA ASN A 96 -12.87 1.77 5.79
C ASN A 96 -11.62 0.88 5.83
N THR A 97 -10.66 1.23 6.69
CA THR A 97 -9.46 0.44 6.95
C THR A 97 -9.43 0.02 8.42
N LEU A 98 -8.95 -1.20 8.70
CA LEU A 98 -8.83 -1.69 10.07
C LEU A 98 -7.66 -1.03 10.82
N PHE A 99 -6.66 -0.58 10.07
CA PHE A 99 -5.46 0.06 10.57
C PHE A 99 -5.17 1.33 9.77
N ASN A 100 -4.44 2.26 10.41
CA ASN A 100 -3.80 3.36 9.70
C ASN A 100 -2.57 2.84 8.95
N TYR A 101 -2.79 2.10 7.86
CA TYR A 101 -1.73 1.56 7.01
C TYR A 101 -0.74 2.63 6.53
N PRO A 102 -1.17 3.85 6.15
CA PRO A 102 -0.27 4.94 5.84
C PRO A 102 0.80 5.25 6.89
N SER A 103 0.46 5.13 8.18
CA SER A 103 1.41 5.39 9.27
C SER A 103 2.51 4.34 9.47
N PHE A 104 2.43 3.18 8.81
CA PHE A 104 3.39 2.10 9.01
C PHE A 104 4.53 2.10 7.99
N ILE A 105 4.44 2.90 6.95
CA ILE A 105 5.40 2.85 5.86
C ILE A 105 6.66 3.60 6.27
N LYS A 106 7.81 3.01 5.96
CA LYS A 106 9.14 3.54 6.29
C LYS A 106 10.02 3.70 5.05
N TYR A 107 9.66 3.03 3.95
CA TYR A 107 10.44 3.02 2.74
C TYR A 107 9.56 3.32 1.53
N PHE A 108 9.99 4.29 0.73
CA PHE A 108 9.34 4.68 -0.51
C PHE A 108 10.40 4.80 -1.61
N SER A 109 10.41 3.85 -2.55
CA SER A 109 11.27 3.94 -3.74
C SER A 109 10.48 4.60 -4.86
N THR A 110 11.00 5.70 -5.42
CA THR A 110 10.32 6.43 -6.49
C THR A 110 10.15 5.59 -7.75
N GLU A 111 11.19 4.83 -8.12
CA GLU A 111 11.20 3.96 -9.30
C GLU A 111 10.17 2.84 -9.16
N VAL A 112 10.27 2.06 -8.09
CA VAL A 112 9.35 0.94 -7.85
C VAL A 112 7.92 1.43 -7.71
N SER A 113 7.71 2.57 -7.05
CA SER A 113 6.37 3.16 -6.91
C SER A 113 5.78 3.59 -8.25
N SER A 114 6.58 4.21 -9.13
CA SER A 114 6.12 4.60 -10.46
C SER A 114 5.68 3.38 -11.27
N ILE A 115 6.49 2.32 -11.28
CA ILE A 115 6.17 1.05 -11.96
C ILE A 115 4.88 0.45 -11.38
N SER A 116 4.76 0.43 -10.06
CA SER A 116 3.58 -0.12 -9.38
C SER A 116 2.29 0.61 -9.73
N ILE A 117 2.36 1.94 -9.82
CA ILE A 117 1.21 2.79 -10.17
C ILE A 117 0.80 2.52 -11.62
N ASP A 118 1.77 2.43 -12.52
CA ASP A 118 1.52 2.13 -13.94
C ASP A 118 0.82 0.78 -14.10
N GLU A 119 1.40 -0.29 -13.53
CA GLU A 119 0.80 -1.63 -13.54
C GLU A 119 -0.60 -1.64 -12.90
N TRP A 120 -0.82 -0.87 -11.83
CA TRP A 120 -2.15 -0.76 -11.21
C TRP A 120 -3.16 -0.03 -12.09
N ILE A 121 -2.77 1.05 -12.77
CA ILE A 121 -3.63 1.78 -13.71
C ILE A 121 -4.04 0.84 -14.84
N GLU A 122 -3.10 0.11 -15.45
CA GLU A 122 -3.41 -0.83 -16.54
C GLU A 122 -4.44 -1.89 -16.13
N ASN A 123 -4.38 -2.35 -14.87
CA ASN A 123 -5.30 -3.36 -14.35
C ASN A 123 -6.69 -2.82 -13.95
N ASN A 124 -6.82 -1.50 -13.74
CA ASN A 124 -8.03 -0.89 -13.18
C ASN A 124 -8.71 0.16 -14.08
N LYS A 125 -8.03 0.64 -15.12
CA LYS A 125 -8.59 1.59 -16.07
C LYS A 125 -9.59 0.87 -16.97
N THR A 126 -10.86 1.28 -16.91
CA THR A 126 -11.83 0.88 -17.93
C THR A 126 -11.53 1.70 -19.18
N LEU A 127 -10.95 1.07 -20.20
CA LEU A 127 -10.59 1.74 -21.44
C LEU A 127 -11.81 2.46 -22.06
N PRO A 128 -11.80 3.79 -22.21
CA PRO A 128 -12.52 4.42 -23.29
C PRO A 128 -11.74 4.15 -24.57
N ILE A 129 -12.41 3.69 -25.63
CA ILE A 129 -11.82 3.61 -26.97
C ILE A 129 -11.50 5.06 -27.39
N ILE A 130 -10.24 5.47 -27.31
CA ILE A 130 -9.76 6.75 -27.85
C ILE A 130 -8.83 6.41 -29.02
N GLU A 131 -9.14 6.94 -30.21
CA GLU A 131 -8.49 6.60 -31.48
C GLU A 131 -7.05 7.13 -31.63
N ASN A 132 -6.50 7.87 -30.64
CA ASN A 132 -5.18 8.50 -30.73
C ASN A 132 -4.21 8.08 -29.61
N LEU A 133 -3.13 7.39 -30.00
CA LEU A 133 -2.10 6.83 -29.12
C LEU A 133 -1.28 7.90 -28.38
N THR A 134 -0.97 9.06 -28.99
CA THR A 134 -0.16 10.09 -28.33
C THR A 134 -0.90 10.74 -27.16
N LEU A 135 -2.19 11.04 -27.34
CA LEU A 135 -3.05 11.56 -26.27
C LEU A 135 -3.22 10.55 -25.12
N GLN A 136 -3.25 9.25 -25.43
CA GLN A 136 -3.30 8.20 -24.40
C GLN A 136 -2.03 8.17 -23.55
N ILE A 137 -0.85 8.30 -24.16
CA ILE A 137 0.46 8.28 -23.46
C ILE A 137 0.66 9.55 -22.61
N GLU A 138 0.17 10.70 -23.08
CA GLU A 138 0.21 11.93 -22.26
C GLU A 138 -0.75 11.82 -21.07
N SER A 139 -1.99 11.40 -21.31
CA SER A 139 -2.99 11.17 -20.27
C SER A 139 -2.54 10.15 -19.22
N SER A 140 -1.86 9.05 -19.62
CA SER A 140 -1.34 8.07 -18.66
C SER A 140 -0.23 8.64 -17.79
N ARG A 141 0.73 9.37 -18.37
CA ARG A 141 1.82 10.03 -17.61
C ARG A 141 1.30 11.05 -16.62
N GLU A 142 0.29 11.84 -17.00
CA GLU A 142 -0.36 12.78 -16.09
C GLU A 142 -1.04 12.06 -14.92
N LEU A 143 -1.76 10.96 -15.18
CA LEU A 143 -2.42 10.18 -14.14
C LEU A 143 -1.40 9.54 -13.18
N ILE A 144 -0.32 8.95 -13.71
CA ILE A 144 0.76 8.37 -12.90
C ILE A 144 1.36 9.46 -12.00
N GLY A 145 1.71 10.62 -12.59
CA GLY A 145 2.26 11.75 -11.84
C GLY A 145 1.31 12.27 -10.78
N PHE A 146 0.01 12.34 -11.09
CA PHE A 146 -1.02 12.74 -10.13
C PHE A 146 -1.09 11.78 -8.93
N ILE A 147 -1.24 10.47 -9.18
CA ILE A 147 -1.32 9.46 -8.12
C ILE A 147 -0.03 9.46 -7.28
N PHE A 148 1.12 9.51 -7.94
CA PHE A 148 2.42 9.53 -7.29
C PHE A 148 2.59 10.73 -6.35
N LEU A 149 2.19 11.93 -6.78
CA LEU A 149 2.23 13.13 -5.93
C LEU A 149 1.28 13.04 -4.73
N LYS A 150 0.11 12.42 -4.91
CA LYS A 150 -0.83 12.21 -3.80
C LYS A 150 -0.28 11.23 -2.77
N LEU A 151 0.31 10.14 -3.24
CA LEU A 151 1.02 9.19 -2.41
C LEU A 151 2.11 9.89 -1.60
N ILE A 152 3.01 10.65 -2.25
CA ILE A 152 4.06 11.43 -1.56
C ILE A 152 3.49 12.36 -0.48
N LYS A 153 2.38 13.04 -0.75
CA LYS A 153 1.75 13.91 0.25
C LYS A 153 1.26 13.13 1.47
N ILE A 154 0.70 11.94 1.28
CA ILE A 154 0.28 11.04 2.37
C ILE A 154 1.51 10.62 3.18
N PHE A 155 2.60 10.23 2.51
CA PHE A 155 3.87 9.88 3.16
C PHE A 155 4.40 11.02 4.04
N ILE A 156 4.54 12.23 3.47
CA ILE A 156 5.05 13.40 4.19
C ILE A 156 4.16 13.76 5.40
N LYS A 157 2.84 13.56 5.29
CA LYS A 157 1.91 13.87 6.39
C LYS A 157 2.03 12.90 7.57
N ASN A 158 2.36 11.63 7.31
CA ASN A 158 2.41 10.60 8.33
C ASN A 158 3.74 10.51 9.07
N GLU A 159 4.76 11.21 8.59
CA GLU A 159 6.13 10.99 9.00
C GLU A 159 6.78 12.35 9.34
N GLU A 160 7.17 12.57 10.61
CA GLU A 160 8.13 13.61 11.04
C GLU A 160 9.53 13.33 10.44
N LEU A 161 9.62 13.19 9.12
CA LEU A 161 10.66 12.46 8.42
C LEU A 161 12.09 12.93 8.75
N LYS A 162 12.90 11.98 9.25
CA LYS A 162 14.27 11.83 8.77
C LYS A 162 14.23 11.31 7.34
N ILE A 163 14.11 12.25 6.42
CA ILE A 163 14.20 12.03 4.99
C ILE A 163 15.57 11.41 4.65
N LEU A 164 15.60 10.09 4.42
CA LEU A 164 16.54 9.50 3.46
C LEU A 164 15.83 9.56 2.10
N ILE A 165 15.78 10.76 1.52
CA ILE A 165 15.86 10.88 0.07
C ILE A 165 17.19 10.20 -0.22
N ILE A 166 17.15 8.92 -0.61
CA ILE A 166 18.22 8.35 -1.40
C ILE A 166 18.14 9.14 -2.69
N LEU A 167 18.88 10.25 -2.67
CA LEU A 167 19.07 11.16 -3.78
C LEU A 167 19.60 10.30 -4.90
N LEU A 168 18.85 10.30 -6.01
CA LEU A 168 19.37 10.38 -7.36
C LEU A 168 20.87 10.09 -7.43
N LYS A 169 21.18 8.82 -7.67
CA LYS A 169 22.37 8.43 -8.40
C LYS A 169 21.97 7.45 -9.48
#